data_AF-A0A3M6K5B0-F1
#
_entry.id   AF-A0A3M6K5B0-F1
#
_cell.length_a   1.000
_cell.length_b   1.000
_cell.length_c   1.000
_cell.angle_alpha   90.00
_cell.angle_beta   90.00
_cell.angle_gamma   90.00
#
_symmetry.space_group_name_H-M   'P 1'
#
loop_
_entity.id
_entity.type
_entity.pdbx_description
1 polymer ?
#
loop_
_entity_poly.entity_id
_entity_poly.type
_entity_poly.pdbx_seq_one_letter_code
_entity_poly.pdbx_strand_id
1 'polypeptide(L)'
;MPVWMGGIFLKDEGGYEIVLKSLVHYKKRLQTIHESPELKEAAAMFAPVLQGQAQKRIPMIDEAKQKIDQMLKDSISPQSLEQDLEILEKALECRKADIEKAQDTGKEYFMKLLGDLQEAAKDLEPLTNALVKIKQYSD
;
A
#
# COMPACT_ATOMS: atom_id res chain seq x y z
N MET A 1 2.38 -27.54 -6.91
CA MET A 1 1.56 -26.51 -6.26
C MET A 1 2.07 -25.19 -6.78
N PRO A 2 1.18 -24.29 -7.21
CA PRO A 2 1.62 -23.04 -7.78
C PRO A 2 2.47 -22.27 -6.77
N VAL A 3 3.60 -21.73 -7.20
CA VAL A 3 4.48 -20.92 -6.35
C VAL A 3 4.09 -19.47 -6.53
N TRP A 4 3.80 -18.79 -5.42
CA TRP A 4 3.51 -17.36 -5.46
C TRP A 4 4.79 -16.59 -5.78
N MET A 5 4.78 -15.92 -6.94
CA MET A 5 5.94 -15.18 -7.45
C MET A 5 6.15 -13.87 -6.70
N GLY A 6 5.13 -13.37 -5.99
CA GLY A 6 5.23 -12.18 -5.15
C GLY A 6 6.30 -12.32 -4.06
N GLY A 7 6.47 -13.51 -3.48
CA GLY A 7 7.52 -13.76 -2.49
C GLY A 7 8.93 -13.56 -3.07
N ILE A 8 9.17 -14.04 -4.29
CA ILE A 8 10.44 -13.86 -5.01
C ILE A 8 10.66 -12.38 -5.35
N PHE A 9 9.63 -11.72 -5.89
CA PHE A 9 9.68 -10.29 -6.19
C PHE A 9 10.04 -9.46 -4.95
N LEU A 10 9.39 -9.74 -3.81
CA LEU A 10 9.61 -9.01 -2.57
C LEU A 10 11.04 -9.15 -2.07
N LYS A 11 11.59 -10.37 -2.04
CA LYS A 11 12.89 -10.65 -1.43
C LYS A 11 14.06 -10.48 -2.41
N ASP A 12 13.98 -11.12 -3.56
CA ASP A 12 15.12 -11.30 -4.47
C ASP A 12 15.21 -10.18 -5.51
N GLU A 13 14.08 -9.60 -5.91
CA GLU A 13 14.02 -8.47 -6.86
C GLU A 13 14.01 -7.08 -6.17
N GLY A 14 14.11 -7.03 -4.84
CA GLY A 14 14.07 -5.78 -4.08
C GLY A 14 12.67 -5.12 -4.00
N GLY A 15 11.62 -5.83 -4.39
CA GLY A 15 10.24 -5.33 -4.40
C GLY A 15 9.70 -4.89 -3.03
N TYR A 16 10.33 -5.35 -1.93
CA TYR A 16 9.97 -4.93 -0.58
C TYR A 16 10.03 -3.41 -0.37
N GLU A 17 10.92 -2.69 -1.07
CA GLU A 17 11.10 -1.25 -0.85
C GLU A 17 9.84 -0.45 -1.22
N ILE A 18 9.30 -0.69 -2.42
CA ILE A 18 8.11 0.01 -2.88
C ILE A 18 6.87 -0.42 -2.08
N VAL A 19 6.82 -1.68 -1.67
CA VAL A 19 5.74 -2.21 -0.83
C VAL A 19 5.78 -1.59 0.57
N LEU A 20 6.94 -1.46 1.22
CA LEU A 20 7.08 -0.79 2.51
C LEU A 20 6.72 0.70 2.44
N LYS A 21 7.19 1.41 1.41
CA LYS A 21 6.78 2.82 1.15
C LYS A 21 5.26 2.92 1.03
N SER A 22 4.64 1.99 0.32
CA SER A 22 3.20 1.94 0.11
C SER A 22 2.42 1.62 1.38
N LEU A 23 2.90 0.69 2.21
CA LEU A 23 2.31 0.37 3.52
C LEU A 23 2.38 1.56 4.48
N VAL A 24 3.52 2.27 4.52
CA VAL A 24 3.68 3.49 5.31
C VAL A 24 2.70 4.58 4.84
N HIS A 25 2.62 4.79 3.53
CA HIS A 25 1.68 5.74 2.93
C HIS A 25 0.22 5.37 3.25
N TYR A 26 -0.14 4.11 3.06
CA TYR A 26 -1.49 3.63 3.31
C TYR A 26 -1.90 3.76 4.77
N LYS A 27 -0.99 3.47 5.71
CA LYS A 27 -1.22 3.74 7.14
C LYS A 27 -1.49 5.22 7.39
N LYS A 28 -0.66 6.12 6.84
CA LYS A 28 -0.86 7.58 6.97
C LYS A 28 -2.23 7.99 6.39
N ARG A 29 -2.59 7.47 5.22
CA ARG A 29 -3.89 7.71 4.56
C ARG A 29 -5.07 7.33 5.45
N LEU A 30 -5.00 6.16 6.09
CA LEU A 30 -6.05 5.66 6.97
C LEU A 30 -6.16 6.50 8.25
N GLN A 31 -5.03 6.96 8.81
CA GLN A 31 -5.01 7.83 9.99
C GLN A 31 -5.63 9.22 9.71
N THR A 32 -5.43 9.76 8.50
CA THR A 32 -5.96 11.05 8.07
C THR A 32 -7.23 10.95 7.22
N ILE A 33 -7.91 9.80 7.22
CA ILE A 33 -9.04 9.54 6.33
C ILE A 33 -10.18 10.56 6.50
N HIS A 34 -10.37 11.07 7.72
CA HIS A 34 -11.37 12.08 8.08
C HIS A 34 -11.14 13.45 7.41
N GLU A 35 -9.90 13.77 7.04
CA GLU A 35 -9.54 15.01 6.34
C GLU A 35 -9.68 14.87 4.81
N SER A 36 -9.94 13.65 4.33
CA SER A 36 -10.04 13.34 2.91
C SER A 36 -11.11 14.20 2.23
N PRO A 37 -10.80 14.87 1.10
CA PRO A 37 -11.79 15.61 0.34
C PRO A 37 -12.90 14.71 -0.20
N GLU A 38 -12.64 13.40 -0.32
CA GLU A 38 -13.62 12.40 -0.77
C GLU A 38 -14.67 12.05 0.30
N LEU A 39 -14.44 12.42 1.56
CA LEU A 39 -15.43 12.27 2.64
C LEU A 39 -16.33 13.49 2.82
N LYS A 40 -16.04 14.59 2.15
CA LYS A 40 -16.86 15.80 2.20
C LYS A 40 -18.03 15.62 1.23
N GLU A 41 -19.24 15.92 1.69
CA GLU A 41 -20.53 15.78 0.98
C GLU A 41 -21.16 14.38 1.04
N ALA A 42 -21.11 13.56 -0.02
CA ALA A 42 -21.93 12.34 -0.15
C ALA A 42 -21.47 11.17 0.74
N ALA A 43 -20.19 11.10 1.10
CA ALA A 43 -19.62 10.02 1.91
C ALA A 43 -19.62 10.30 3.42
N ALA A 44 -20.11 11.47 3.87
CA ALA A 44 -20.19 11.81 5.29
C ALA A 44 -21.03 10.80 6.10
N MET A 45 -22.06 10.23 5.48
CA MET A 45 -22.88 9.17 6.10
C MET A 45 -22.10 7.86 6.32
N PHE A 46 -21.06 7.61 5.53
CA PHE A 46 -20.18 6.45 5.65
C PHE A 46 -18.94 6.72 6.50
N ALA A 47 -18.71 7.97 6.95
CA ALA A 47 -17.50 8.34 7.68
C ALA A 47 -17.25 7.47 8.92
N PRO A 48 -18.25 7.13 9.77
CA PRO A 48 -18.02 6.23 10.91
C PRO A 48 -17.62 4.81 10.48
N VAL A 49 -18.20 4.29 9.40
CA VAL A 49 -17.87 2.96 8.86
C VAL A 49 -16.45 2.94 8.33
N LEU A 50 -16.06 3.96 7.55
CA LEU A 50 -14.72 4.08 6.98
C LEU A 50 -13.65 4.28 8.06
N GLN A 51 -13.96 5.04 9.11
CA GLN A 51 -13.07 5.16 10.28
C GLN A 51 -12.93 3.83 11.03
N GLY A 52 -14.03 3.10 11.24
CA GLY A 52 -13.99 1.78 11.87
C GLY A 52 -13.20 0.75 11.04
N GLN A 53 -13.32 0.80 9.72
CA GLN A 53 -12.51 -0.04 8.81
C GLN A 53 -11.02 0.37 8.85
N ALA A 54 -10.73 1.66 8.84
CA ALA A 54 -9.36 2.17 8.96
C ALA A 54 -8.68 1.69 10.24
N GLN A 55 -9.38 1.77 11.39
CA GLN A 55 -8.87 1.29 12.67
C GLN A 55 -8.52 -0.21 12.68
N LYS A 56 -9.28 -1.03 11.95
CA LYS A 56 -8.99 -2.48 11.82
C LYS A 56 -7.85 -2.78 10.86
N ARG A 57 -7.71 -1.99 9.79
CA ARG A 57 -6.65 -2.20 8.79
C ARG A 57 -5.27 -1.73 9.27
N ILE A 58 -5.20 -0.73 10.16
CA ILE A 58 -3.91 -0.22 10.67
C ILE A 58 -3.06 -1.33 11.34
N PRO A 59 -3.58 -2.15 12.27
CA PRO A 59 -2.84 -3.29 12.82
C PRO A 59 -2.35 -4.28 11.75
N MET A 60 -3.19 -4.61 10.76
CA MET A 60 -2.80 -5.52 9.67
C MET A 60 -1.64 -4.97 8.84
N ILE A 61 -1.60 -3.65 8.63
CA ILE A 61 -0.47 -2.99 7.96
C ILE A 61 0.81 -3.10 8.81
N ASP A 62 0.71 -2.90 10.12
CA ASP A 62 1.86 -3.03 11.03
C ASP A 62 2.39 -4.48 11.06
N GLU A 63 1.49 -5.47 11.09
CA GLU A 63 1.84 -6.89 10.99
C GLU A 63 2.51 -7.22 9.65
N ALA A 64 1.97 -6.76 8.52
CA ALA A 64 2.57 -6.98 7.20
C ALA A 64 3.98 -6.36 7.11
N LYS A 65 4.17 -5.15 7.64
CA LYS A 65 5.51 -4.52 7.72
C LYS A 65 6.47 -5.33 8.58
N GLN A 66 6.00 -5.84 9.73
CA GLN A 66 6.82 -6.67 10.61
C GLN A 66 7.22 -7.99 9.93
N LYS A 67 6.29 -8.64 9.21
CA LYS A 67 6.59 -9.85 8.43
C LYS A 67 7.60 -9.57 7.30
N ILE A 68 7.51 -8.43 6.62
CA ILE A 68 8.53 -8.04 5.63
C ILE A 68 9.91 -7.89 6.31
N ASP A 69 10.00 -7.23 7.45
CA ASP A 69 11.27 -7.12 8.21
C ASP A 69 11.81 -8.50 8.65
N GLN A 70 10.94 -9.39 9.11
CA GLN A 70 11.31 -10.78 9.44
C GLN A 70 11.77 -11.56 8.21
N MET A 71 11.13 -11.38 7.05
CA MET A 71 11.52 -12.00 5.80
C MET A 71 12.91 -11.53 5.35
N LEU A 72 13.20 -10.23 5.46
CA LEU A 72 14.51 -9.66 5.13
C LEU A 72 15.62 -10.15 6.08
N LYS A 73 15.26 -10.55 7.31
CA LYS A 73 16.15 -11.17 8.30
C LYS A 73 16.21 -12.69 8.19
N ASP A 74 15.68 -13.27 7.11
CA ASP A 74 15.59 -14.71 6.89
C ASP A 74 14.86 -15.50 8.00
N SER A 75 14.07 -14.80 8.83
CA SER A 75 13.37 -15.39 9.97
C SER A 75 12.05 -16.07 9.58
N ILE A 76 11.48 -15.69 8.44
CA ILE A 76 10.30 -16.33 7.82
C ILE A 76 10.52 -16.50 6.31
N SER A 77 9.79 -17.44 5.71
CA SER A 77 9.77 -17.61 4.26
C SER A 77 9.06 -16.42 3.59
N PRO A 78 9.55 -15.90 2.45
CA PRO A 78 8.80 -14.91 1.66
C PRO A 78 7.38 -15.35 1.31
N GLN A 79 7.17 -16.66 1.17
CA GLN A 79 5.88 -17.23 0.83
C GLN A 79 4.83 -17.08 1.93
N SER A 80 5.24 -16.85 3.19
CA SER A 80 4.25 -16.62 4.26
C SER A 80 3.53 -15.28 4.11
N LEU A 81 4.10 -14.32 3.36
CA LEU A 81 3.48 -13.02 3.08
C LEU A 81 2.30 -13.12 2.10
N GLU A 82 2.09 -14.28 1.45
CA GLU A 82 0.90 -14.51 0.61
C GLU A 82 -0.39 -14.33 1.40
N GLN A 83 -0.38 -14.65 2.70
CA GLN A 83 -1.52 -14.44 3.61
C GLN A 83 -1.89 -12.97 3.78
N ASP A 84 -0.95 -12.06 3.50
CA ASP A 84 -1.14 -10.62 3.60
C ASP A 84 -1.37 -9.96 2.23
N LEU A 85 -1.53 -10.75 1.15
CA LEU A 85 -1.61 -10.27 -0.23
C LEU A 85 -2.65 -9.15 -0.41
N GLU A 86 -3.84 -9.27 0.19
CA GLU A 86 -4.87 -8.23 0.13
C GLU A 86 -4.36 -6.88 0.66
N ILE A 87 -3.62 -6.89 1.78
CA ILE A 87 -3.09 -5.67 2.40
C ILE A 87 -1.94 -5.09 1.56
N LEU A 88 -1.07 -5.94 1.02
CA LEU A 88 0.02 -5.51 0.14
C LEU A 88 -0.52 -4.85 -1.12
N GLU A 89 -1.51 -5.47 -1.75
CA GLU A 89 -2.19 -4.96 -2.94
C GLU A 89 -2.88 -3.62 -2.65
N LYS A 90 -3.69 -3.54 -1.57
CA LYS A 90 -4.39 -2.30 -1.21
C LYS A 90 -3.45 -1.16 -0.91
N ALA A 91 -2.29 -1.45 -0.32
CA ALA A 91 -1.28 -0.44 -0.06
C ALA A 91 -0.70 0.14 -1.36
N LEU A 92 -0.34 -0.73 -2.31
CA LEU A 92 0.17 -0.33 -3.63
C LEU A 92 -0.86 0.47 -4.43
N GLU A 93 -2.11 -0.02 -4.49
CA GLU A 93 -3.22 0.67 -5.15
C GLU A 93 -3.47 2.05 -4.54
N CYS A 94 -3.47 2.14 -3.20
CA CYS A 94 -3.67 3.40 -2.49
C CYS A 94 -2.59 4.42 -2.84
N ARG A 95 -1.31 4.02 -2.80
CA ARG A 95 -0.20 4.93 -3.12
C ARG A 95 -0.29 5.39 -4.56
N LYS A 96 -0.52 4.48 -5.50
CA LYS A 96 -0.66 4.80 -6.93
C LYS A 96 -1.80 5.78 -7.17
N ALA A 97 -2.99 5.49 -6.65
CA ALA A 97 -4.17 6.33 -6.84
C ALA A 97 -4.01 7.71 -6.20
N ASP A 98 -3.36 7.82 -5.04
CA ASP A 98 -3.13 9.12 -4.40
C ASP A 98 -2.12 9.97 -5.19
N ILE A 99 -1.08 9.36 -5.80
CA ILE A 99 -0.14 10.06 -6.70
C ILE A 99 -0.87 10.59 -7.93
N GLU A 100 -1.65 9.74 -8.60
CA GLU A 100 -2.43 10.12 -9.79
C GLU A 100 -3.41 11.26 -9.44
N LYS A 101 -4.15 11.14 -8.33
CA LYS A 101 -5.05 12.21 -7.84
C LYS A 101 -4.33 13.51 -7.53
N ALA A 102 -3.12 13.45 -6.96
CA ALA A 102 -2.33 14.64 -6.68
C ALA A 102 -1.89 15.33 -7.98
N GLN A 103 -1.47 14.56 -9.00
CA GLN A 103 -1.11 15.08 -10.33
C GLN A 103 -2.32 15.68 -11.05
N ASP A 104 -3.47 15.00 -11.02
CA ASP A 104 -4.65 15.40 -11.78
C ASP A 104 -5.41 16.58 -11.15
N THR A 105 -5.50 16.60 -9.81
CA THR A 105 -6.39 17.54 -9.11
C THR A 105 -5.65 18.64 -8.36
N GLY A 106 -4.36 18.46 -8.05
CA GLY A 106 -3.59 19.39 -7.22
C GLY A 106 -4.15 19.59 -5.81
N LYS A 107 -5.08 18.74 -5.34
CA LYS A 107 -5.73 18.91 -4.03
C LYS A 107 -4.72 18.83 -2.90
N GLU A 108 -4.73 19.86 -2.05
CA GLU A 108 -3.79 20.04 -0.94
C GLU A 108 -3.68 18.81 -0.02
N TYR A 109 -4.79 18.10 0.19
CA TYR A 109 -4.81 16.87 0.98
C TYR A 109 -3.82 15.80 0.45
N PHE A 110 -3.88 15.49 -0.85
CA PHE A 110 -3.00 14.46 -1.44
C PHE A 110 -1.55 14.96 -1.53
N MET A 111 -1.36 16.25 -1.80
CA MET A 111 -0.03 16.88 -1.79
C MET A 111 0.63 16.76 -0.41
N LYS A 112 -0.08 17.08 0.69
CA LYS A 112 0.42 16.92 2.07
C LYS A 112 0.67 15.46 2.45
N LEU A 113 -0.13 14.55 1.91
CA LEU A 113 0.00 13.13 2.19
C LEU A 113 1.29 12.57 1.58
N LEU A 114 1.56 12.90 0.30
CA LEU A 114 2.71 12.43 -0.47
C LEU A 114 4.00 13.21 -0.18
N GLY A 115 3.90 14.50 0.18
CA GLY A 115 5.05 15.39 0.34
C GLY A 115 5.51 15.93 -1.02
N ASP A 116 6.70 15.53 -1.45
CA ASP A 116 7.24 15.91 -2.76
C ASP A 116 6.57 15.09 -3.88
N LEU A 117 5.74 15.75 -4.70
CA LEU A 117 5.02 15.10 -5.79
C LEU A 117 5.95 14.63 -6.91
N GLN A 118 7.04 15.36 -7.20
CA GLN A 118 7.98 14.95 -8.25
C GLN A 118 8.71 13.68 -7.84
N GLU A 119 9.10 13.59 -6.57
CA GLU A 119 9.72 12.38 -6.04
C GLU A 119 8.70 11.22 -5.97
N ALA A 120 7.48 11.48 -5.49
CA ALA A 120 6.44 10.46 -5.42
C ALA A 120 6.04 9.93 -6.81
N ALA A 121 6.04 10.77 -7.84
CA ALA A 121 5.71 10.35 -9.20
C ALA A 121 6.70 9.31 -9.78
N LYS A 122 7.95 9.29 -9.32
CA LYS A 122 8.94 8.26 -9.71
C LYS A 122 8.53 6.86 -9.28
N ASP A 123 7.66 6.74 -8.28
CA ASP A 123 7.16 5.45 -7.81
C ASP A 123 6.09 4.84 -8.75
N LEU A 124 5.51 5.57 -9.72
CA LEU A 124 4.38 5.08 -10.53
C LEU A 124 4.71 3.82 -11.35
N GLU A 125 5.88 3.77 -11.98
CA GLU A 125 6.35 2.60 -12.73
C GLU A 125 6.66 1.42 -11.78
N PRO A 126 7.46 1.59 -10.70
CA PRO A 126 7.64 0.57 -9.67
C PRO A 126 6.34 0.02 -9.08
N LEU A 127 5.35 0.89 -8.82
CA LEU A 127 4.03 0.51 -8.30
C LEU A 127 3.27 -0.37 -9.29
N THR A 128 3.30 0.00 -10.57
CA THR A 128 2.62 -0.76 -11.62
C THR A 128 3.26 -2.14 -11.78
N ASN A 129 4.60 -2.22 -11.77
CA ASN A 129 5.31 -3.50 -11.80
C ASN A 129 5.00 -4.35 -10.55
N ALA A 130 5.03 -3.74 -9.36
CA ALA A 130 4.74 -4.42 -8.11
C ALA A 130 3.34 -5.03 -8.10
N LEU A 131 2.31 -4.28 -8.53
CA LEU A 131 0.93 -4.75 -8.61
C LEU A 131 0.75 -5.97 -9.53
N VAL A 132 1.54 -6.07 -10.59
CA VAL A 132 1.55 -7.24 -11.47
C VAL A 132 2.25 -8.41 -10.79
N LYS A 133 3.48 -8.18 -10.29
CA LYS A 133 4.33 -9.22 -9.72
C LYS A 133 3.71 -9.91 -8.50
N ILE A 134 3.07 -9.16 -7.59
CA ILE A 134 2.44 -9.75 -6.40
C ILE A 134 1.21 -10.60 -6.72
N LYS A 135 0.67 -10.56 -7.94
CA LYS A 135 -0.49 -11.37 -8.36
C LYS A 135 -0.09 -12.60 -9.18
N GLN A 136 1.20 -12.76 -9.49
CA GLN A 136 1.69 -13.84 -10.33
C GLN A 136 1.91 -15.13 -9.53
N TYR A 137 1.60 -16.24 -10.19
CA TYR A 137 1.88 -17.59 -9.74
C TYR A 137 2.57 -18.35 -10.87
N SER A 138 3.57 -19.16 -10.56
CA SER A 138 4.12 -20.13 -11.50
C SER A 138 3.46 -21.48 -11.30
N ASP A 139 3.26 -22.24 -12.38
CA ASP A 139 2.75 -23.62 -12.35
C ASP A 139 3.72 -24.62 -11.70
#